data_AF-A0A7S2GG39-F1
#
_entry.id   AF-A0A7S2GG39-F1
#
_cell.length_a   1.000
_cell.length_b   1.000
_cell.length_c   1.000
_cell.angle_alpha   90.00
_cell.angle_beta   90.00
_cell.angle_gamma   90.00
#
_symmetry.space_group_name_H-M   'P 1'
#
loop_
_entity.id
_entity.type
_entity.pdbx_description
1 polymer ?
#
loop_
_entity_poly.entity_id
_entity_poly.type
_entity_poly.pdbx_seq_one_letter_code
_entity_poly.pdbx_strand_id
1 'polypeptide(L)'
;QIAEEGATLHLIAMVRARSTAVANSGTHRISDALKLATVAAGTLATLAKDHLVNQIMITEEGSIPPLLELLKDKEIGNHQNVIKALWQLALLEDNRVAIPRAGGLVPLVTLL
;
A
#
# COMPACT_ATOMS: atom_id res chain seq x y z
N GLN A 1 -6.28 -14.28 -15.81
CA GLN A 1 -4.85 -14.10 -15.51
C GLN A 1 -4.32 -12.73 -15.96
N ILE A 2 -4.45 -12.31 -17.23
CA ILE A 2 -3.95 -11.00 -17.70
C ILE A 2 -4.73 -9.79 -17.13
N ALA A 3 -6.03 -9.95 -16.84
CA ALA A 3 -6.87 -8.87 -16.31
C ALA A 3 -6.54 -8.50 -14.84
N GLU A 4 -5.99 -9.43 -14.05
CA GLU A 4 -5.66 -9.18 -12.63
C GLU A 4 -4.28 -8.53 -12.46
N GLU A 5 -3.30 -8.87 -13.30
CA GLU A 5 -1.99 -8.20 -13.35
C GLU A 5 -2.14 -6.71 -13.70
N GLY A 6 -2.90 -6.39 -14.76
CA GLY A 6 -3.11 -5.00 -15.16
C GLY A 6 -3.83 -4.15 -14.10
N ALA A 7 -4.77 -4.75 -13.36
CA ALA A 7 -5.47 -4.09 -12.27
C ALA A 7 -4.54 -3.83 -11.06
N THR A 8 -3.67 -4.78 -10.75
CA THR A 8 -2.75 -4.69 -9.61
C THR A 8 -1.70 -3.61 -9.82
N LEU A 9 -1.09 -3.56 -11.01
CA LEU A 9 -0.14 -2.51 -11.38
C LEU A 9 -0.79 -1.12 -11.32
N HIS A 10 -2.04 -1.01 -11.78
CA HIS A 10 -2.78 0.25 -11.71
C HIS A 10 -3.01 0.69 -10.25
N LEU A 11 -3.43 -0.23 -9.37
CA LEU A 11 -3.62 0.07 -7.95
C LEU A 11 -2.32 0.49 -7.26
N ILE A 12 -1.20 -0.18 -7.56
CA ILE A 12 0.12 0.20 -7.02
C ILE A 12 0.54 1.57 -7.58
N ALA A 13 0.26 1.84 -8.86
CA ALA A 13 0.50 3.15 -9.44
C ALA A 13 -0.35 4.24 -8.77
N MET A 14 -1.59 3.96 -8.38
CA MET A 14 -2.43 4.89 -7.61
C MET A 14 -1.88 5.16 -6.22
N VAL A 15 -1.36 4.13 -5.53
CA VAL A 15 -0.66 4.30 -4.24
C VAL A 15 0.59 5.18 -4.43
N ARG A 16 1.35 4.99 -5.52
CA ARG A 16 2.56 5.76 -5.85
C ARG A 16 2.30 7.18 -6.37
N ALA A 17 1.20 7.41 -7.09
CA ALA A 17 0.87 8.69 -7.73
C ALA A 17 0.72 9.85 -6.72
N ARG A 18 0.57 9.52 -5.44
CA ARG A 18 0.57 10.50 -4.37
C ARG A 18 1.96 11.08 -4.08
N SER A 19 3.04 10.32 -4.30
CA SER A 19 4.43 10.82 -4.22
C SER A 19 4.67 11.98 -5.21
N THR A 20 4.04 11.93 -6.39
CA THR A 20 4.17 12.97 -7.41
C THR A 20 3.20 14.15 -7.21
N ALA A 21 2.02 13.91 -6.63
CA ALA A 21 1.04 14.96 -6.36
C ALA A 21 1.47 15.93 -5.24
N VAL A 22 2.22 15.46 -4.24
CA VAL A 22 2.73 16.30 -3.13
C VAL A 22 3.72 17.36 -3.63
N ALA A 23 4.42 17.13 -4.74
CA ALA A 23 5.40 18.08 -5.27
C ALA A 23 4.78 19.29 -6.01
N ASN A 24 3.49 19.23 -6.41
CA ASN A 24 2.94 20.15 -7.42
C ASN A 24 1.51 20.70 -7.14
N SER A 25 0.94 20.66 -5.93
CA SER A 25 -0.49 21.01 -5.75
C SER A 25 -0.92 21.53 -4.36
N GLY A 26 -2.01 22.33 -4.33
CA GLY A 26 -2.65 22.86 -3.11
C GLY A 26 -3.37 21.82 -2.25
N THR A 27 -3.63 22.17 -0.98
CA THR A 27 -4.10 21.29 0.11
C THR A 27 -5.30 20.40 -0.24
N HIS A 28 -6.30 20.89 -0.97
CA HIS A 28 -7.49 20.09 -1.34
C HIS A 28 -7.18 18.93 -2.30
N ARG A 29 -6.22 19.11 -3.22
CA ARG A 29 -5.87 18.07 -4.20
C ARG A 29 -5.06 16.94 -3.55
N ILE A 30 -4.26 17.30 -2.53
CA ILE A 30 -3.49 16.33 -1.75
C ILE A 30 -4.44 15.42 -0.96
N SER A 31 -5.48 15.97 -0.33
CA SER A 31 -6.46 15.16 0.42
C SER A 31 -7.23 14.17 -0.45
N ASP A 32 -7.57 14.54 -1.69
CA ASP A 32 -8.29 13.64 -2.60
C ASP A 32 -7.38 12.53 -3.13
N ALA A 33 -6.13 12.85 -3.47
CA ALA A 33 -5.13 11.85 -3.86
C ALA A 33 -4.83 10.86 -2.72
N LEU A 34 -4.78 11.34 -1.48
CA LEU A 34 -4.60 10.52 -0.29
C LEU A 34 -5.76 9.55 -0.04
N LYS A 35 -7.00 10.02 -0.18
CA LYS A 35 -8.17 9.15 -0.11
C LYS A 35 -8.11 8.08 -1.19
N LEU A 36 -7.75 8.45 -2.42
CA LEU A 36 -7.64 7.50 -3.52
C LEU A 36 -6.56 6.43 -3.27
N ALA A 37 -5.39 6.83 -2.78
CA ALA A 37 -4.30 5.92 -2.43
C ALA A 37 -4.69 4.96 -1.30
N THR A 38 -5.39 5.44 -0.27
CA THR A 38 -5.87 4.58 0.82
C THR A 38 -6.98 3.62 0.40
N VAL A 39 -7.83 4.01 -0.56
CA VAL A 39 -8.80 3.10 -1.20
C VAL A 39 -8.07 2.02 -2.00
N ALA A 40 -7.09 2.40 -2.82
CA ALA A 40 -6.30 1.45 -3.61
C ALA A 40 -5.58 0.43 -2.71
N ALA A 41 -5.00 0.87 -1.58
CA ALA A 41 -4.42 -0.03 -0.59
C ALA A 41 -5.45 -1.03 -0.02
N GLY A 42 -6.68 -0.58 0.27
CA GLY A 42 -7.76 -1.46 0.73
C GLY A 42 -8.19 -2.49 -0.33
N THR A 43 -8.20 -2.09 -1.60
CA THR A 43 -8.45 -3.01 -2.72
C THR A 43 -7.34 -4.05 -2.85
N LEU A 44 -6.07 -3.64 -2.77
CA LEU A 44 -4.93 -4.57 -2.75
C LEU A 44 -5.04 -5.57 -1.59
N ALA A 45 -5.42 -5.12 -0.39
CA ALA A 45 -5.64 -6.00 0.76
C ALA A 45 -6.74 -7.05 0.47
N THR A 46 -7.79 -6.64 -0.24
CA THR A 46 -8.90 -7.53 -0.59
C THR A 46 -8.49 -8.55 -1.65
N LEU A 47 -7.71 -8.13 -2.66
CA LEU A 47 -7.16 -9.02 -3.70
C LEU A 47 -6.14 -10.02 -3.14
N ALA A 48 -5.36 -9.60 -2.13
CA ALA A 48 -4.39 -10.45 -1.44
C ALA A 48 -5.03 -11.45 -0.47
N LYS A 49 -6.24 -11.17 0.02
CA LYS A 49 -6.86 -11.97 1.07
C LYS A 49 -7.15 -13.40 0.58
N ASP A 50 -6.62 -14.38 1.30
CA ASP A 50 -6.80 -15.81 1.03
C ASP A 50 -6.40 -16.25 -0.40
N HIS A 51 -5.60 -15.44 -1.11
CA HIS A 51 -5.16 -15.71 -2.49
C HIS A 51 -3.65 -15.56 -2.66
N LEU A 52 -2.91 -16.66 -2.46
CA LEU A 52 -1.45 -16.69 -2.46
C LEU A 52 -0.82 -16.13 -3.74
N VAL A 53 -1.38 -16.47 -4.91
CA VAL A 53 -0.87 -15.97 -6.21
C VAL A 53 -0.95 -14.45 -6.28
N ASN A 54 -2.01 -13.86 -5.71
CA ASN A 54 -2.19 -12.41 -5.72
C ASN A 54 -1.26 -11.75 -4.70
N GLN A 55 -1.04 -12.38 -3.54
CA GLN A 55 -0.04 -11.91 -2.56
C GLN A 55 1.36 -11.83 -3.18
N ILE A 56 1.77 -12.88 -3.89
CA ILE A 56 3.08 -12.94 -4.56
C ILE A 56 3.15 -11.85 -5.64
N MET A 57 2.17 -11.79 -6.55
CA MET A 57 2.13 -10.80 -7.63
C MET A 57 2.18 -9.35 -7.10
N ILE A 58 1.32 -9.01 -6.12
CA ILE A 58 1.29 -7.69 -5.48
C ILE A 58 2.65 -7.34 -4.84
N THR A 59 3.35 -8.33 -4.30
CA THR A 59 4.66 -8.16 -3.69
C THR A 59 5.73 -7.91 -4.76
N GLU A 60 5.77 -8.75 -5.79
CA GLU A 60 6.73 -8.69 -6.89
C GLU A 60 6.63 -7.39 -7.69
N GLU A 61 5.42 -6.83 -7.80
CA GLU A 61 5.18 -5.50 -8.39
C GLU A 61 5.66 -4.32 -7.51
N GLY A 62 6.19 -4.61 -6.32
CA GLY A 62 6.84 -3.64 -5.44
C GLY A 62 5.85 -2.75 -4.68
N SER A 63 4.76 -3.33 -4.19
CA SER A 63 3.76 -2.60 -3.39
C SER A 63 4.24 -2.21 -1.99
N ILE A 64 5.19 -2.95 -1.40
CA ILE A 64 5.61 -2.77 0.00
C ILE A 64 6.17 -1.36 0.30
N PRO A 65 7.16 -0.83 -0.44
CA PRO A 65 7.69 0.51 -0.13
C PRO A 65 6.65 1.63 -0.25
N PRO A 66 5.82 1.70 -1.31
CA PRO A 66 4.73 2.69 -1.40
C PRO A 66 3.71 2.60 -0.27
N LEU A 67 3.35 1.39 0.18
CA LEU A 67 2.45 1.22 1.32
C LEU A 67 3.07 1.73 2.62
N LEU A 68 4.38 1.53 2.83
CA LEU A 68 5.09 2.04 4.00
C LEU A 68 5.27 3.56 3.99
N GLU A 69 5.46 4.17 2.82
CA GLU A 69 5.45 5.63 2.66
C GLU A 69 4.09 6.21 3.00
N LEU A 70 3.02 5.56 2.50
CA LEU A 70 1.65 5.95 2.81
C LEU A 70 1.37 5.81 4.31
N LEU A 71 1.89 4.78 4.98
CA LEU A 71 1.72 4.55 6.42
C LEU A 71 2.38 5.62 7.30
N LYS A 72 3.44 6.27 6.82
CA LYS A 72 4.19 7.30 7.57
C LYS A 72 3.56 8.69 7.44
N ASP A 73 2.45 8.79 6.71
CA ASP A 73 1.94 10.07 6.32
C ASP A 73 1.03 10.73 7.34
N LYS A 74 1.34 11.97 7.70
CA LYS A 74 0.59 12.68 8.75
C LYS A 74 -0.74 13.27 8.26
N GLU A 75 -0.92 13.44 6.95
CA GLU A 75 -2.14 13.99 6.36
C GLU A 75 -3.21 12.90 6.17
N ILE A 76 -2.84 11.63 6.33
CA ILE A 76 -3.79 10.52 6.34
C ILE A 76 -4.44 10.44 7.71
N GLY A 77 -5.71 10.86 7.77
CA GLY A 77 -6.51 10.77 8.99
C GLY A 77 -6.80 9.34 9.43
N ASN A 78 -6.72 8.34 8.55
CA ASN A 78 -6.95 6.93 8.89
C ASN A 78 -6.11 5.98 8.02
N HIS A 79 -5.19 5.26 8.67
CA HIS A 79 -4.27 4.31 8.04
C HIS A 79 -4.80 2.88 7.92
N GLN A 80 -6.02 2.58 8.37
CA GLN A 80 -6.56 1.22 8.46
C GLN A 80 -6.42 0.40 7.17
N ASN A 81 -6.68 0.98 6.00
CA ASN A 81 -6.57 0.26 4.74
C ASN A 81 -5.10 -0.08 4.39
N VAL A 82 -4.18 0.81 4.72
CA VAL A 82 -2.74 0.61 4.53
C VAL A 82 -2.21 -0.47 5.46
N ILE A 83 -2.63 -0.43 6.73
CA ILE A 83 -2.30 -1.45 7.74
C ILE A 83 -2.86 -2.81 7.31
N LYS A 84 -4.12 -2.87 6.86
CA LYS A 84 -4.75 -4.10 6.36
C LYS A 84 -3.98 -4.67 5.17
N ALA A 85 -3.56 -3.82 4.21
CA ALA A 85 -2.77 -4.26 3.06
C ALA A 85 -1.44 -4.88 3.51
N LEU A 86 -0.67 -4.18 4.34
CA LEU A 86 0.60 -4.67 4.87
C LEU A 86 0.44 -5.95 5.69
N TRP A 87 -0.64 -6.07 6.47
CA TRP A 87 -0.94 -7.28 7.23
C TRP A 87 -1.24 -8.46 6.31
N GLN A 88 -2.10 -8.29 5.30
CA GLN A 88 -2.39 -9.36 4.33
C GLN A 88 -1.13 -9.79 3.60
N LEU A 89 -0.25 -8.86 3.23
CA LEU A 89 1.02 -9.19 2.60
C LEU A 89 1.97 -9.92 3.56
N ALA A 90 2.01 -9.56 4.85
CA ALA A 90 2.84 -10.22 5.86
C ALA A 90 2.41 -11.67 6.18
N LEU A 91 1.26 -12.14 5.67
CA LEU A 91 0.90 -13.55 5.77
C LEU A 91 1.82 -14.43 4.91
N LEU A 92 2.39 -13.89 3.82
CA LEU A 92 3.45 -14.52 3.05
C LEU A 92 4.79 -14.47 3.81
N GLU A 93 5.49 -15.60 3.91
CA GLU A 93 6.71 -15.70 4.73
C GLU A 93 7.82 -14.75 4.27
N ASP A 94 8.04 -14.63 2.96
CA ASP A 94 9.05 -13.73 2.38
C ASP A 94 8.80 -12.26 2.77
N ASN A 95 7.52 -11.89 2.87
CA ASN A 95 7.12 -10.53 3.23
C ASN A 95 7.34 -10.21 4.70
N ARG A 96 7.34 -11.22 5.58
CA ARG A 96 7.69 -11.02 7.00
C ARG A 96 9.12 -10.56 7.18
N VAL A 97 9.99 -10.81 6.21
CA VAL A 97 11.36 -10.30 6.18
C VAL A 97 11.46 -9.01 5.36
N ALA A 98 10.76 -8.92 4.24
CA ALA A 98 10.80 -7.75 3.37
C ALA A 98 10.23 -6.48 4.03
N ILE A 99 9.12 -6.58 4.76
CA ILE A 99 8.47 -5.43 5.41
C ILE A 99 9.39 -4.79 6.47
N PRO A 100 10.00 -5.53 7.41
CA PRO A 100 11.01 -5.00 8.32
C PRO A 100 12.20 -4.36 7.61
N ARG A 101 12.75 -5.02 6.57
CA ARG A 101 13.89 -4.51 5.81
C ARG A 101 13.59 -3.19 5.09
N ALA A 102 12.35 -3.00 4.66
CA ALA A 102 11.87 -1.74 4.09
C ALA A 102 11.54 -0.67 5.15
N GLY A 103 11.84 -0.92 6.43
CA GLY A 103 11.62 0.02 7.53
C GLY A 103 10.18 0.06 8.05
N GLY A 104 9.44 -1.05 7.90
CA GLY A 104 8.05 -1.16 8.34
C GLY A 104 7.83 -1.49 9.82
N LEU A 105 8.86 -1.94 10.54
CA LEU A 105 8.72 -2.31 11.96
C LEU A 105 8.30 -1.13 12.85
N VAL A 106 9.00 0.01 12.74
CA VAL A 106 8.72 1.18 13.59
C VAL A 106 7.30 1.72 13.33
N PRO A 107 6.87 1.97 12.08
CA PRO A 107 5.50 2.39 11.81
C PRO A 107 4.43 1.41 12.33
N LEU A 108 4.62 0.10 12.14
CA LEU A 108 3.64 -0.90 12.56
C LEU A 108 3.54 -1.04 14.08
N VAL A 109 4.66 -0.94 14.80
CA VAL A 109 4.69 -0.99 16.28
C VAL A 109 4.17 0.31 16.90
N THR A 110 4.37 1.46 16.25
CA THR A 110 3.87 2.76 16.75
C THR A 110 2.35 2.90 16.67
N LEU A 111 1.68 2.00 15.93
CA LEU A 111 0.22 1.98 15.74
C LEU A 111 -0.51 1.00 16.68
N LEU A 112 0.21 0.30 17.56
CA LEU A 112 -0.30 -0.56 18.64
C LEU A 112 -0.35 0.21 19.97
#